data_AF-A0A0A0UYU7-F1
#
_entry.id   AF-A0A0A0UYU7-F1
#
_cell.length_a   1.000
_cell.length_b   1.000
_cell.length_c   1.000
_cell.angle_alpha   90.00
_cell.angle_beta   90.00
_cell.angle_gamma   90.00
#
_symmetry.space_group_name_H-M   'P 1'
#
loop_
_entity.id
_entity.type
_entity.pdbx_description
1 polymer ?
#
loop_
_entity_poly.entity_id
_entity_poly.type
_entity_poly.pdbx_seq_one_letter_code
_entity_poly.pdbx_strand_id
1 'polypeptide(L)'
;YGAGVIGRYTALSEEYPEVTAFHTVRINQPAGWFYSSKALRTLCDIWDKHGSGLLNVHGSTGDFVLLGTTSEQLEDCFTDYSNAGWDLGGSSSDMRTPSCCNGMARCEFACFDTMALCHDLTMTYQDELHRPAFPYKFKIKISGCPNDCVASIARSDLSIQGTWKDEIQVDQAEVLAYAKAGMDINAEITGMCPTACMTFDGKTMKINNHECNRC
;
A
#
# COMPACT_ATOMS: atom_id res chain seq x y z
N TYR A 1 15.18 16.26 -8.21
CA TYR A 1 14.49 15.24 -9.04
C TYR A 1 13.46 15.89 -9.97
N GLY A 2 12.86 15.12 -10.89
CA GLY A 2 11.74 15.58 -11.74
C GLY A 2 10.35 15.30 -11.15
N ALA A 3 10.31 14.72 -9.95
CA ALA A 3 9.12 14.24 -9.24
C ALA A 3 9.25 14.46 -7.72
N GLY A 4 8.17 14.22 -6.98
CA GLY A 4 8.13 14.20 -5.51
C GLY A 4 7.46 15.40 -4.85
N VAL A 5 7.31 16.52 -5.56
CA VAL A 5 6.68 17.75 -5.05
C VAL A 5 5.53 18.19 -5.95
N ILE A 6 4.39 18.53 -5.34
CA ILE A 6 3.24 19.12 -6.04
C ILE A 6 3.17 20.61 -5.68
N GLY A 7 3.59 21.45 -6.63
CA GLY A 7 3.46 22.90 -6.52
C GLY A 7 2.00 23.33 -6.44
N ARG A 8 1.70 24.21 -5.49
CA ARG A 8 0.37 24.80 -5.30
C ARG A 8 0.51 26.23 -4.79
N TYR A 9 -0.32 27.11 -5.33
CA TYR A 9 -0.41 28.51 -4.97
C TYR A 9 -1.88 28.86 -4.74
N THR A 10 -2.16 29.68 -3.72
CA THR A 10 -3.51 30.22 -3.50
C THR A 10 -3.82 31.31 -4.53
N ALA A 11 -5.09 31.43 -4.92
CA ALA A 11 -5.56 32.54 -5.76
C ALA A 11 -5.81 33.83 -4.95
N LEU A 12 -5.75 33.75 -3.61
CA LEU A 12 -6.07 34.83 -2.67
C LEU A 12 -4.83 35.25 -1.86
N SER A 13 -3.70 35.47 -2.53
CA SER A 13 -2.41 35.72 -1.85
C SER A 13 -2.39 37.02 -1.03
N GLU A 14 -3.20 38.02 -1.40
CA GLU A 14 -3.33 39.25 -0.63
C GLU A 14 -4.08 39.04 0.70
N GLU A 15 -5.08 38.15 0.70
CA GLU A 15 -5.87 37.82 1.90
C GLU A 15 -5.17 36.78 2.78
N TYR A 16 -4.45 35.84 2.17
CA TYR A 16 -3.76 34.75 2.85
C TYR A 16 -2.27 34.67 2.43
N PRO A 17 -1.44 35.66 2.80
CA PRO A 17 -0.05 35.75 2.34
C PRO A 17 0.81 34.56 2.79
N GLU A 18 0.55 34.01 3.98
CA GLU A 18 1.29 32.88 4.57
C GLU A 18 1.14 31.56 3.80
N VAL A 19 0.11 31.43 2.97
CA VAL A 19 -0.13 30.25 2.11
C VAL A 19 -0.09 30.61 0.63
N THR A 20 0.61 31.70 0.29
CA THR A 20 0.88 32.08 -1.11
C THR A 20 1.43 30.89 -1.89
N ALA A 21 2.47 30.25 -1.34
CA ALA A 21 2.97 28.94 -1.77
C ALA A 21 2.62 27.91 -0.69
N PHE A 22 2.01 26.79 -1.09
CA PHE A 22 1.62 25.72 -0.16
C PHE A 22 1.86 24.34 -0.77
N HIS A 23 3.13 24.06 -1.06
CA HIS A 23 3.54 22.89 -1.82
C HIS A 23 3.43 21.62 -0.99
N THR A 24 3.07 20.51 -1.65
CA THR A 24 3.02 19.19 -1.04
C THR A 24 4.29 18.42 -1.35
N VAL A 25 4.97 17.89 -0.34
CA VAL A 25 6.12 17.00 -0.51
C VAL A 25 5.69 15.56 -0.20
N ARG A 26 6.06 14.62 -1.06
CA ARG A 26 5.78 13.19 -0.89
C ARG A 26 7.04 12.49 -0.44
N ILE A 27 6.98 11.82 0.70
CA ILE A 27 8.05 10.97 1.21
C ILE A 27 7.68 9.50 1.00
N ASN A 28 8.59 8.73 0.44
CA ASN A 28 8.41 7.31 0.21
C ASN A 28 8.29 6.55 1.54
N GLN A 29 7.21 5.79 1.71
CA GLN A 29 6.92 5.03 2.92
C GLN A 29 7.65 3.68 2.97
N PRO A 30 7.92 3.10 4.16
CA PRO A 30 8.31 1.71 4.25
C PRO A 30 7.16 0.80 3.80
N ALA A 31 7.50 -0.34 3.17
CA ALA A 31 6.52 -1.33 2.74
C ALA A 31 5.60 -1.76 3.90
N GLY A 32 4.30 -1.89 3.63
CA GLY A 32 3.29 -2.21 4.64
C GLY A 32 3.02 -1.14 5.71
N TRP A 33 3.60 0.07 5.58
CA TRP A 33 3.42 1.21 6.49
C TRP A 33 3.79 0.91 7.96
N PHE A 34 4.79 0.08 8.19
CA PHE A 34 5.31 -0.18 9.54
C PHE A 34 6.33 0.88 9.94
N TYR A 35 6.10 1.54 11.08
CA TYR A 35 6.99 2.57 11.60
C TYR A 35 7.39 2.28 13.04
N SER A 36 8.60 2.69 13.41
CA SER A 36 8.95 2.93 14.81
C SER A 36 8.52 4.35 15.22
N SER A 37 8.30 4.57 16.52
CA SER A 37 8.03 5.92 17.01
C SER A 37 9.21 6.87 16.82
N LYS A 38 10.45 6.35 16.76
CA LYS A 38 11.64 7.13 16.42
C LYS A 38 11.56 7.64 14.98
N ALA A 39 11.24 6.77 14.02
CA ALA A 39 11.09 7.12 12.61
C ALA A 39 10.03 8.22 12.39
N LEU A 40 8.87 8.09 13.04
CA LEU A 40 7.80 9.10 12.94
C LEU A 40 8.21 10.44 13.56
N ARG A 41 8.87 10.42 14.73
CA ARG A 41 9.38 11.68 15.34
C ARG A 41 10.39 12.36 14.43
N THR A 42 11.34 11.62 13.86
CA THR A 42 12.28 12.18 12.88
C THR A 42 11.57 12.81 11.68
N LEU A 43 10.54 12.14 11.13
CA LEU A 43 9.76 12.72 10.02
C LEU A 43 9.08 14.04 10.41
N CYS A 44 8.49 14.10 11.60
CA CYS A 44 7.83 15.31 12.12
C CYS A 44 8.83 16.41 12.47
N ASP A 45 9.94 16.10 13.15
CA ASP A 45 10.95 17.09 13.58
C ASP A 45 11.55 17.82 12.37
N ILE A 46 11.80 17.10 11.26
CA ILE A 46 12.23 17.70 9.99
C ILE A 46 11.11 18.56 9.39
N TRP A 47 9.87 18.08 9.42
CA TRP A 47 8.74 18.82 8.85
C TRP A 47 8.42 20.11 9.60
N ASP A 48 8.48 20.09 10.93
CA ASP A 48 8.26 21.26 11.79
C ASP A 48 9.31 22.36 11.54
N LYS A 49 10.51 21.99 11.07
CA LYS A 49 11.56 22.93 10.67
C LYS A 49 11.29 23.57 9.30
N HIS A 50 10.71 22.82 8.37
CA HIS A 50 10.68 23.19 6.94
C HIS A 50 9.29 23.47 6.38
N GLY A 51 8.22 23.19 7.10
CA GLY A 51 6.86 23.23 6.57
C GLY A 51 5.81 23.63 7.60
N SER A 52 4.57 23.35 7.25
CA SER A 52 3.39 23.80 8.01
C SER A 52 3.09 22.99 9.27
N GLY A 53 3.75 21.84 9.48
CA GLY A 53 3.37 20.84 10.49
C GLY A 53 2.14 20.00 10.11
N LEU A 54 1.47 20.28 8.98
CA LEU A 54 0.29 19.51 8.53
C LEU A 54 0.71 18.29 7.70
N LEU A 55 0.00 17.18 7.92
CA LEU A 55 0.32 15.87 7.35
C LEU A 55 -0.90 15.19 6.74
N ASN A 56 -0.70 14.33 5.73
CA ASN A 56 -1.59 13.19 5.51
C ASN A 56 -0.81 11.89 5.72
N VAL A 57 -1.35 11.02 6.58
CA VAL A 57 -0.78 9.71 6.93
C VAL A 57 -1.82 8.66 6.53
N HIS A 58 -1.91 8.27 5.25
CA HIS A 58 -1.00 8.51 4.12
C HIS A 58 -1.76 9.03 2.88
N GLY A 59 -1.03 9.41 1.84
CA GLY A 59 -1.62 9.65 0.52
C GLY A 59 -2.14 8.34 -0.10
N SER A 60 -3.17 8.42 -0.96
CA SER A 60 -3.81 7.22 -1.52
C SER A 60 -2.91 6.35 -2.41
N THR A 61 -1.71 6.79 -2.78
CA THR A 61 -0.76 5.91 -3.48
C THR A 61 0.09 5.11 -2.49
N GLY A 62 0.46 5.73 -1.37
CA GLY A 62 1.20 5.14 -0.26
C GLY A 62 2.04 6.15 0.51
N ASP A 63 2.45 7.24 -0.15
CA ASP A 63 3.41 8.22 0.37
C ASP A 63 2.99 8.84 1.71
N PHE A 64 3.96 9.12 2.56
CA PHE A 64 3.77 10.03 3.70
C PHE A 64 3.75 11.47 3.14
N VAL A 65 2.67 12.19 3.40
CA VAL A 65 2.42 13.48 2.74
C VAL A 65 2.67 14.62 3.72
N LEU A 66 3.60 15.49 3.34
CA LEU A 66 3.94 16.73 4.04
C LEU A 66 3.22 17.88 3.34
N LEU A 67 2.25 18.50 4.01
CA LEU A 67 1.26 19.36 3.36
C LEU A 67 1.53 20.83 3.63
N GLY A 68 2.25 21.49 2.73
CA GLY A 68 2.43 22.94 2.77
C GLY A 68 3.81 23.37 3.19
N THR A 69 4.60 23.79 2.21
CA THR A 69 5.87 24.52 2.38
C THR A 69 6.06 25.47 1.21
N THR A 70 7.08 26.32 1.25
CA THR A 70 7.43 27.26 0.19
C THR A 70 8.47 26.68 -0.76
N SER A 71 8.74 27.36 -1.87
CA SER A 71 9.72 26.90 -2.86
C SER A 71 11.15 26.93 -2.31
N GLU A 72 11.48 27.90 -1.47
CA GLU A 72 12.81 28.12 -0.89
C GLU A 72 13.20 27.01 0.09
N GLN A 73 12.20 26.37 0.72
CA GLN A 73 12.43 25.31 1.70
C GLN A 73 12.65 23.92 1.05
N LEU A 74 12.33 23.74 -0.24
CA LEU A 74 12.26 22.40 -0.83
C LEU A 74 13.59 21.65 -0.82
N GLU A 75 14.69 22.31 -1.20
CA GLU A 75 16.01 21.68 -1.28
C GLU A 75 16.59 21.36 0.10
N ASP A 76 16.45 22.28 1.07
CA ASP A 76 16.90 22.06 2.45
C ASP A 76 16.08 20.96 3.12
N CYS A 77 14.76 20.97 2.93
CA CYS A 77 13.85 19.94 3.40
C CYS A 77 14.23 18.56 2.84
N PHE A 78 14.45 18.46 1.52
CA PHE A 78 14.90 17.23 0.89
C PHE A 78 16.26 16.76 1.43
N THR A 79 17.20 17.70 1.61
CA THR A 79 18.53 17.39 2.15
C THR A 79 18.45 16.78 3.56
N ASP A 80 17.64 17.37 4.44
CA ASP A 80 17.45 16.85 5.81
C ASP A 80 16.78 15.47 5.81
N TYR A 81 15.78 15.25 4.95
CA TYR A 81 15.17 13.92 4.78
C TYR A 81 16.16 12.89 4.24
N SER A 82 16.94 13.24 3.21
CA SER A 82 17.96 12.36 2.62
C SER A 82 19.02 11.98 3.64
N ASN A 83 19.51 12.94 4.42
CA ASN A 83 20.45 12.70 5.52
C ASN A 83 19.86 11.80 6.62
N ALA A 84 18.54 11.85 6.82
CA ALA A 84 17.82 10.98 7.75
C ALA A 84 17.45 9.60 7.15
N GLY A 85 17.85 9.30 5.91
CA GLY A 85 17.60 8.03 5.24
C GLY A 85 16.23 7.91 4.59
N TRP A 86 15.54 9.03 4.36
CA TRP A 86 14.27 9.10 3.64
C TRP A 86 14.49 9.65 2.23
N ASP A 87 13.69 9.18 1.29
CA ASP A 87 13.69 9.71 -0.07
C ASP A 87 12.29 10.15 -0.50
N LEU A 88 12.22 10.97 -1.54
CA LEU A 88 10.97 11.42 -2.13
C LEU A 88 10.23 10.26 -2.80
N GLY A 89 8.91 10.34 -2.75
CA GLY A 89 8.02 9.50 -3.55
C GLY A 89 7.85 10.00 -4.98
N GLY A 90 7.04 9.29 -5.77
CA GLY A 90 6.77 9.60 -7.18
C GLY A 90 5.62 10.58 -7.42
N SER A 91 5.73 11.36 -8.49
CA SER A 91 4.71 12.23 -9.06
C SER A 91 5.02 12.58 -10.52
N SER A 92 3.99 12.88 -11.33
CA SER A 92 4.09 13.20 -12.78
C SER A 92 3.97 11.95 -13.69
N SER A 93 4.61 11.95 -14.85
CA SER A 93 4.63 10.85 -15.83
C SER A 93 5.80 9.89 -15.58
N ASP A 94 5.80 9.31 -14.39
CA ASP A 94 6.83 8.47 -13.79
C ASP A 94 6.24 7.16 -13.25
N MET A 95 7.10 6.27 -12.76
CA MET A 95 6.68 5.22 -11.83
C MET A 95 6.30 5.88 -10.51
N ARG A 96 5.07 5.66 -10.03
CA ARG A 96 4.66 6.12 -8.71
C ARG A 96 5.12 5.15 -7.65
N THR A 97 5.23 5.67 -6.43
CA THR A 97 5.56 4.91 -5.23
C THR A 97 4.77 3.60 -5.14
N PRO A 98 5.43 2.43 -5.21
CA PRO A 98 4.76 1.15 -5.02
C PRO A 98 4.18 1.04 -3.61
N SER A 99 3.10 0.28 -3.46
CA SER A 99 2.55 -0.06 -2.14
C SER A 99 2.01 -1.48 -2.10
N CYS A 100 1.98 -2.06 -0.89
CA CYS A 100 1.60 -3.44 -0.70
C CYS A 100 0.74 -3.63 0.56
N CYS A 101 -0.01 -4.73 0.65
CA CYS A 101 -0.58 -5.14 1.94
C CYS A 101 0.52 -5.55 2.93
N ASN A 102 0.15 -5.73 4.20
CA ASN A 102 1.06 -6.15 5.27
C ASN A 102 1.65 -7.57 5.07
N GLY A 103 1.11 -8.35 4.14
CA GLY A 103 1.66 -9.65 3.73
C GLY A 103 1.97 -10.57 4.91
N MET A 104 3.08 -11.27 4.79
CA MET A 104 3.53 -12.26 5.78
C MET A 104 3.91 -11.66 7.14
N ALA A 105 4.02 -10.33 7.27
CA ALA A 105 4.33 -9.71 8.56
C ALA A 105 3.22 -9.93 9.59
N ARG A 106 1.95 -10.04 9.15
CA ARG A 106 0.80 -10.24 10.05
C ARG A 106 -0.44 -10.82 9.37
N CYS A 107 -0.30 -11.57 8.29
CA CYS A 107 -1.40 -12.24 7.61
C CYS A 107 -1.01 -13.67 7.21
N GLU A 108 -1.77 -14.63 7.71
CA GLU A 108 -1.66 -16.06 7.45
C GLU A 108 -2.11 -16.45 6.02
N PHE A 109 -2.81 -15.55 5.31
CA PHE A 109 -3.24 -15.77 3.92
C PHE A 109 -2.23 -15.28 2.88
N ALA A 110 -1.12 -14.67 3.30
CA ALA A 110 -0.13 -14.15 2.37
C ALA A 110 0.59 -15.29 1.63
N CYS A 111 0.41 -15.35 0.30
CA CYS A 111 0.98 -16.40 -0.54
C CYS A 111 2.45 -16.14 -0.90
N PHE A 112 2.97 -14.95 -0.62
CA PHE A 112 4.37 -14.56 -0.83
C PHE A 112 4.72 -13.31 0.00
N ASP A 113 6.02 -12.98 0.08
CA ASP A 113 6.50 -11.80 0.78
C ASP A 113 6.25 -10.52 -0.04
N THR A 114 5.08 -9.92 0.17
CA THR A 114 4.67 -8.68 -0.50
C THR A 114 5.55 -7.48 -0.13
N MET A 115 6.05 -7.44 1.11
CA MET A 115 6.81 -6.32 1.62
C MET A 115 8.23 -6.32 1.05
N ALA A 116 8.87 -7.49 0.97
CA ALA A 116 10.16 -7.65 0.30
C ALA A 116 10.06 -7.27 -1.19
N LEU A 117 9.05 -7.78 -1.91
CA LEU A 117 8.88 -7.43 -3.33
C LEU A 117 8.60 -5.94 -3.53
N CYS A 118 7.77 -5.33 -2.68
CA CYS A 118 7.49 -3.89 -2.74
C CYS A 118 8.77 -3.07 -2.58
N HIS A 119 9.61 -3.44 -1.61
CA HIS A 119 10.88 -2.76 -1.37
C HIS A 119 11.84 -2.96 -2.54
N ASP A 120 12.01 -4.20 -3.01
CA ASP A 120 12.91 -4.54 -4.12
C ASP A 120 12.56 -3.79 -5.40
N LEU A 121 11.29 -3.77 -5.80
CA LEU A 121 10.83 -3.01 -6.97
C LEU A 121 11.03 -1.51 -6.80
N THR A 122 10.79 -0.99 -5.59
CA THR A 122 11.00 0.44 -5.30
C THR A 122 12.47 0.81 -5.46
N MET A 123 13.39 -0.02 -4.96
CA MET A 123 14.83 0.23 -5.06
C MET A 123 15.38 -0.01 -6.47
N THR A 124 14.86 -1.01 -7.17
CA THR A 124 15.29 -1.36 -8.53
C THR A 124 14.97 -0.25 -9.53
N TYR A 125 13.78 0.37 -9.40
CA TYR A 125 13.27 1.36 -10.36
C TYR A 125 13.28 2.80 -9.80
N GLN A 126 14.31 3.16 -9.02
CA GLN A 126 14.46 4.52 -8.48
C GLN A 126 14.54 5.57 -9.60
N ASP A 127 15.22 5.27 -10.70
CA ASP A 127 15.36 6.21 -11.82
C ASP A 127 13.99 6.53 -12.44
N GLU A 128 13.20 5.50 -12.74
CA GLU A 128 11.85 5.63 -13.29
C GLU A 128 10.87 6.29 -12.32
N LEU A 129 11.13 6.22 -11.00
CA LEU A 129 10.33 6.89 -9.98
C LEU A 129 10.67 8.38 -9.85
N HIS A 130 11.96 8.75 -9.94
CA HIS A 130 12.39 10.13 -9.70
C HIS A 130 12.57 10.97 -10.98
N ARG A 131 12.70 10.34 -12.15
CA ARG A 131 12.95 10.98 -13.44
C ARG A 131 11.85 10.58 -14.43
N PRO A 132 10.78 11.39 -14.56
CA PRO A 132 9.66 11.10 -15.45
C PRO A 132 10.11 10.84 -16.89
N ALA A 133 10.04 9.58 -17.32
CA ALA A 133 10.46 9.12 -18.65
C ALA A 133 9.32 8.48 -19.44
N PHE A 134 8.14 8.31 -18.83
CA PHE A 134 7.01 7.60 -19.42
C PHE A 134 6.04 8.54 -20.12
N PRO A 135 5.22 8.02 -21.07
CA PRO A 135 4.14 8.81 -21.66
C PRO A 135 3.14 9.32 -20.62
N TYR A 136 2.90 8.54 -19.56
CA TYR A 136 2.06 8.95 -18.44
C TYR A 136 2.43 8.19 -17.15
N LYS A 137 1.66 8.42 -16.07
CA LYS A 137 1.90 7.80 -14.76
C LYS A 137 1.78 6.27 -14.85
N PHE A 138 2.60 5.56 -14.07
CA PHE A 138 2.51 4.11 -13.90
C PHE A 138 2.55 3.74 -12.42
N LYS A 139 1.67 2.85 -11.96
CA LYS A 139 1.58 2.43 -10.55
C LYS A 139 1.71 0.93 -10.42
N ILE A 140 2.42 0.50 -9.40
CA ILE A 140 2.50 -0.90 -8.98
C ILE A 140 1.81 -1.04 -7.62
N LYS A 141 0.95 -2.04 -7.46
CA LYS A 141 0.42 -2.44 -6.15
C LYS A 141 0.42 -3.95 -5.99
N ILE A 142 0.64 -4.38 -4.75
CA ILE A 142 0.98 -5.77 -4.45
C ILE A 142 0.10 -6.29 -3.30
N SER A 143 -0.73 -7.29 -3.60
CA SER A 143 -1.59 -7.96 -2.63
C SER A 143 -1.19 -9.41 -2.47
N GLY A 144 -1.07 -9.87 -1.22
CA GLY A 144 -0.59 -11.21 -0.90
C GLY A 144 -1.58 -12.33 -1.20
N CYS A 145 -2.86 -11.99 -1.42
CA CYS A 145 -3.94 -12.90 -1.77
C CYS A 145 -5.07 -12.15 -2.52
N PRO A 146 -6.11 -12.86 -3.03
CA PRO A 146 -7.22 -12.27 -3.77
C PRO A 146 -8.14 -11.32 -2.99
N ASN A 147 -8.07 -11.28 -1.65
CA ASN A 147 -8.77 -10.28 -0.82
C ASN A 147 -8.37 -8.83 -1.17
N ASP A 148 -7.21 -8.66 -1.80
CA ASP A 148 -6.73 -7.40 -2.35
C ASP A 148 -6.78 -6.21 -1.37
N CYS A 149 -6.18 -6.35 -0.18
CA CYS A 149 -6.27 -5.36 0.88
C CYS A 149 -5.64 -3.98 0.54
N VAL A 150 -4.81 -3.88 -0.52
CA VAL A 150 -4.30 -2.59 -1.03
C VAL A 150 -5.07 -2.09 -2.27
N ALA A 151 -6.10 -2.83 -2.70
CA ALA A 151 -6.91 -2.59 -3.89
C ALA A 151 -6.04 -2.40 -5.15
N SER A 152 -5.08 -3.31 -5.34
CA SER A 152 -4.15 -3.32 -6.46
C SER A 152 -4.88 -3.35 -7.79
N ILE A 153 -5.91 -4.18 -7.95
CA ILE A 153 -6.60 -4.34 -9.23
C ILE A 153 -7.29 -3.04 -9.69
N ALA A 154 -7.71 -2.19 -8.75
CA ALA A 154 -8.44 -0.97 -9.04
C ALA A 154 -7.56 0.30 -9.05
N ARG A 155 -6.38 0.27 -8.40
CA ARG A 155 -5.58 1.48 -8.10
C ARG A 155 -4.12 1.36 -8.56
N SER A 156 -3.82 0.42 -9.46
CA SER A 156 -2.52 0.27 -10.09
C SER A 156 -2.63 -0.12 -11.56
N ASP A 157 -1.63 0.25 -12.34
CA ASP A 157 -1.49 -0.14 -13.75
C ASP A 157 -0.93 -1.57 -13.84
N LEU A 158 -0.06 -1.94 -12.90
CA LEU A 158 0.40 -3.31 -12.67
C LEU A 158 -0.03 -3.80 -11.28
N SER A 159 -1.03 -4.68 -11.29
CA SER A 159 -1.54 -5.37 -10.10
C SER A 159 -0.86 -6.73 -9.95
N ILE A 160 -0.20 -6.96 -8.81
CA ILE A 160 0.41 -8.25 -8.48
C ILE A 160 -0.38 -8.87 -7.33
N GLN A 161 -1.03 -10.01 -7.57
CA GLN A 161 -1.85 -10.70 -6.58
C GLN A 161 -1.39 -12.13 -6.36
N GLY A 162 -1.21 -12.50 -5.09
CA GLY A 162 -0.79 -13.82 -4.67
C GLY A 162 -1.90 -14.84 -4.81
N THR A 163 -1.51 -16.08 -5.11
CA THR A 163 -2.41 -17.24 -5.14
C THR A 163 -1.59 -18.51 -4.98
N TRP A 164 -2.26 -19.64 -4.86
CA TRP A 164 -1.66 -20.98 -4.81
C TRP A 164 -2.17 -21.85 -5.96
N LYS A 165 -1.53 -23.01 -6.18
CA LYS A 165 -1.85 -23.94 -7.27
C LYS A 165 -2.17 -25.36 -6.79
N ASP A 166 -1.89 -25.65 -5.54
CA ASP A 166 -2.18 -26.91 -4.87
C ASP A 166 -3.55 -26.85 -4.15
N GLU A 167 -3.78 -27.79 -3.25
CA GLU A 167 -5.06 -27.98 -2.57
C GLU A 167 -5.20 -27.09 -1.32
N ILE A 168 -6.42 -26.62 -1.05
CA ILE A 168 -6.75 -25.99 0.22
C ILE A 168 -6.55 -27.01 1.35
N GLN A 169 -5.81 -26.62 2.38
CA GLN A 169 -5.59 -27.42 3.58
C GLN A 169 -6.83 -27.35 4.47
N VAL A 170 -7.35 -28.51 4.88
CA VAL A 170 -8.57 -28.60 5.70
C VAL A 170 -8.29 -29.40 6.97
N ASP A 171 -8.38 -28.72 8.12
CA ASP A 171 -8.43 -29.38 9.41
C ASP A 171 -9.89 -29.72 9.76
N GLN A 172 -10.23 -31.00 9.68
CA GLN A 172 -11.59 -31.49 9.95
C GLN A 172 -12.01 -31.26 11.41
N ALA A 173 -11.08 -31.28 12.36
CA ALA A 173 -11.40 -31.07 13.76
C ALA A 173 -11.82 -29.62 14.00
N GLU A 174 -11.13 -28.67 13.40
CA GLU A 174 -11.48 -27.25 13.48
C GLU A 174 -12.81 -26.95 12.74
N VAL A 175 -13.04 -27.54 11.57
CA VAL A 175 -14.34 -27.44 10.87
C VAL A 175 -15.49 -27.87 11.80
N LEU A 176 -15.34 -28.99 12.50
CA LEU A 176 -16.35 -29.47 13.46
C LEU A 176 -16.48 -28.56 14.68
N ALA A 177 -15.40 -27.95 15.14
CA ALA A 177 -15.43 -26.98 16.21
C ALA A 177 -16.27 -25.74 15.83
N TYR A 178 -16.12 -25.23 14.60
CA TYR A 178 -16.96 -24.14 14.07
C TYR A 178 -18.44 -24.54 13.98
N ALA A 179 -18.75 -25.72 13.43
CA ALA A 179 -20.13 -26.22 13.38
C ALA A 179 -20.75 -26.32 14.78
N LYS A 180 -20.00 -26.87 15.75
CA LYS A 180 -20.45 -27.01 17.15
C LYS A 180 -20.63 -25.66 17.85
N ALA A 181 -19.83 -24.66 17.48
CA ALA A 181 -19.96 -23.29 17.97
C ALA A 181 -21.20 -22.56 17.41
N GLY A 182 -21.90 -23.16 16.45
CA GLY A 182 -23.18 -22.67 15.93
C GLY A 182 -23.13 -22.09 14.51
N MET A 183 -22.00 -22.18 13.82
CA MET A 183 -21.90 -21.76 12.41
C MET A 183 -22.68 -22.72 11.50
N ASP A 184 -23.56 -22.19 10.65
CA ASP A 184 -24.21 -22.99 9.61
C ASP A 184 -23.27 -23.10 8.40
N ILE A 185 -22.39 -24.09 8.43
CA ILE A 185 -21.39 -24.33 7.37
C ILE A 185 -22.04 -24.46 5.98
N ASN A 186 -23.25 -25.02 5.89
CA ASN A 186 -23.91 -25.19 4.61
C ASN A 186 -24.43 -23.86 4.06
N ALA A 187 -25.07 -23.04 4.91
CA ALA A 187 -25.60 -21.75 4.50
C ALA A 187 -24.52 -20.68 4.32
N GLU A 188 -23.52 -20.64 5.19
CA GLU A 188 -22.55 -19.54 5.28
C GLU A 188 -21.26 -19.79 4.49
N ILE A 189 -20.90 -21.07 4.21
CA ILE A 189 -19.65 -21.42 3.53
C ILE A 189 -19.94 -22.12 2.19
N THR A 190 -20.45 -23.37 2.23
CA THR A 190 -20.56 -24.16 0.99
C THR A 190 -21.59 -23.58 0.03
N GLY A 191 -22.70 -23.05 0.56
CA GLY A 191 -23.76 -22.41 -0.22
C GLY A 191 -23.38 -21.05 -0.81
N MET A 192 -22.33 -20.42 -0.28
CA MET A 192 -21.78 -19.15 -0.80
C MET A 192 -20.60 -19.34 -1.75
N CYS A 193 -20.09 -20.57 -1.90
CA CYS A 193 -19.00 -20.89 -2.81
C CYS A 193 -19.41 -20.61 -4.26
N PRO A 194 -18.74 -19.69 -4.99
CA PRO A 194 -19.17 -19.26 -6.32
C PRO A 194 -19.07 -20.35 -7.38
N THR A 195 -18.23 -21.37 -7.19
CA THR A 195 -18.09 -22.51 -8.10
C THR A 195 -18.80 -23.77 -7.60
N ALA A 196 -19.48 -23.70 -6.44
CA ALA A 196 -20.14 -24.83 -5.80
C ALA A 196 -19.24 -26.08 -5.66
N CYS A 197 -17.93 -25.89 -5.45
CA CYS A 197 -16.95 -26.97 -5.39
C CYS A 197 -16.77 -27.58 -3.99
N MET A 198 -17.54 -27.13 -2.99
CA MET A 198 -17.43 -27.56 -1.59
C MET A 198 -18.65 -28.37 -1.15
N THR A 199 -18.44 -29.34 -0.26
CA THR A 199 -19.53 -30.12 0.37
C THR A 199 -19.22 -30.37 1.85
N PHE A 200 -20.26 -30.33 2.69
CA PHE A 200 -20.18 -30.68 4.10
C PHE A 200 -21.38 -31.55 4.51
N ASP A 201 -21.13 -32.77 4.99
CA ASP A 201 -22.16 -33.75 5.36
C ASP A 201 -22.53 -33.73 6.86
N GLY A 202 -22.08 -32.70 7.59
CA GLY A 202 -22.19 -32.62 9.05
C GLY A 202 -21.00 -33.25 9.79
N LYS A 203 -20.09 -33.93 9.09
CA LYS A 203 -18.90 -34.56 9.67
C LYS A 203 -17.61 -34.20 8.93
N THR A 204 -17.66 -34.13 7.61
CA THR A 204 -16.47 -33.99 6.75
C THR A 204 -16.67 -32.88 5.74
N MET A 205 -15.73 -31.95 5.69
CA MET A 205 -15.61 -30.95 4.63
C MET A 205 -14.78 -31.51 3.48
N LYS A 206 -15.28 -31.40 2.25
CA LYS A 206 -14.54 -31.75 1.02
C LYS A 206 -14.57 -30.58 0.04
N ILE A 207 -13.45 -30.36 -0.62
CA ILE A 207 -13.27 -29.31 -1.62
C ILE A 207 -12.73 -29.96 -2.89
N ASN A 208 -13.43 -29.78 -4.01
CA ASN A 208 -12.90 -30.11 -5.33
C ASN A 208 -11.99 -28.97 -5.81
N ASN A 209 -10.71 -29.02 -5.42
CA ASN A 209 -9.74 -27.96 -5.71
C ASN A 209 -9.56 -27.66 -7.20
N HIS A 210 -9.80 -28.64 -8.08
CA HIS A 210 -9.76 -28.44 -9.53
C HIS A 210 -10.80 -27.41 -10.00
N GLU A 211 -11.96 -27.36 -9.34
CA GLU A 211 -13.06 -26.43 -9.63
C GLU A 211 -13.02 -25.17 -8.75
N CYS A 212 -12.03 -25.04 -7.85
CA CYS A 212 -11.89 -23.88 -7.00
C CYS A 212 -11.28 -22.71 -7.78
N ASN A 213 -11.93 -21.54 -7.75
CA ASN A 213 -11.39 -20.31 -8.33
C ASN A 213 -10.54 -19.50 -7.34
N ARG A 214 -10.38 -19.97 -6.09
CA ARG A 214 -9.60 -19.34 -5.01
C ARG A 214 -10.11 -17.92 -4.68
N CYS A 215 -11.43 -17.75 -4.66
CA CYS A 215 -12.10 -16.51 -4.30
C CYS A 215 -11.95 -16.16 -2.82
#